data_AF-A0A183LGY8-F1
#
_entry.id   AF-A0A183LGY8-F1
#
_cell.length_a   1.000
_cell.length_b   1.000
_cell.length_c   1.000
_cell.angle_alpha   90.00
_cell.angle_beta   90.00
_cell.angle_gamma   90.00
#
_symmetry.space_group_name_H-M   'P 1'
#
loop_
_entity.id
_entity.type
_entity.pdbx_description
1 polymer ?
#
loop_
_entity_poly.entity_id
_entity_poly.type
_entity_poly.pdbx_seq_one_letter_code
_entity_poly.pdbx_strand_id
1 'polypeptide(L)'
;MKSSRPKEKRKTKEHITPENGDRHEKNEQELDGARKEGPGQSGLENAGSSGSRMFVYTWRTKAESLSGLEDVEILKDVSGNPVVKKKTPGLSSFANKLSDIPDYISALDQDKIWEHVRSHVKSTYKFQFKESYAYTISGVEEGLFGWISVNYLLGRFRLLPGDKGPVKQPTNGMLDMGGASMQIAYEVQSTDNLPSSLVSEFSLTRNWFSTNQRYKLYVKSYLGYGMNAFRRRYEEYLFEMFGINNSKQKASRIELLVKMATQHTPLRLNSKDGSNHNQILDPILNAGTGNMDKCMQNVEPLLNLNQSCSPLPCAINNVVQLDPDFNSMEFYGLSEFYYTLETLKMIPPVQYNYSSVLRKIEVSF
;
A
#
# COMPACT_ATOMS: atom_id res chain seq x y z
N MET A 1 1.02 -61.24 41.27
CA MET A 1 1.67 -59.91 41.40
C MET A 1 1.09 -58.98 40.34
N LYS A 2 0.47 -57.86 40.80
CA LYS A 2 0.29 -56.48 40.25
C LYS A 2 0.60 -56.24 38.75
N SER A 3 -0.01 -55.34 37.94
CA SER A 3 -1.03 -54.28 38.05
C SER A 3 -1.14 -53.56 36.65
N SER A 4 -2.34 -53.04 36.30
CA SER A 4 -2.67 -51.78 35.55
C SER A 4 -2.27 -51.49 34.07
N ARG A 5 -3.26 -51.04 33.25
CA ARG A 5 -3.18 -50.22 31.99
C ARG A 5 -2.58 -48.80 32.25
N PRO A 6 -2.44 -47.81 31.31
CA PRO A 6 -2.65 -47.69 29.82
C PRO A 6 -1.53 -46.91 29.05
N LYS A 7 -1.64 -46.67 27.71
CA LYS A 7 -1.57 -45.34 27.01
C LYS A 7 -1.23 -45.37 25.50
N GLU A 8 -2.01 -44.60 24.74
CA GLU A 8 -1.72 -43.99 23.43
C GLU A 8 -0.37 -43.27 23.36
N LYS A 9 0.21 -43.21 22.14
CA LYS A 9 0.89 -42.00 21.59
C LYS A 9 1.23 -42.18 20.10
N ARG A 10 0.38 -41.62 19.23
CA ARG A 10 0.74 -41.17 17.88
C ARG A 10 1.59 -39.91 18.06
N LYS A 11 2.81 -39.89 17.53
CA LYS A 11 3.64 -38.69 17.39
C LYS A 11 3.71 -38.35 15.91
N THR A 12 2.96 -37.34 15.49
CA THR A 12 3.23 -36.59 14.26
C THR A 12 3.63 -35.20 14.73
N LYS A 13 4.89 -34.83 14.51
CA LYS A 13 5.40 -33.48 14.70
C LYS A 13 5.07 -32.71 13.42
N GLU A 14 4.21 -31.70 13.50
CA GLU A 14 4.09 -30.67 12.46
C GLU A 14 5.10 -29.56 12.76
N HIS A 15 6.05 -29.39 11.83
CA HIS A 15 6.87 -28.20 11.65
C HIS A 15 6.32 -27.50 10.40
N ILE A 16 6.14 -26.18 10.43
CA ILE A 16 5.98 -25.39 9.21
C ILE A 16 6.92 -24.19 9.31
N THR A 17 8.06 -24.31 8.64
CA THR A 17 8.94 -23.24 8.15
C THR A 17 8.61 -23.00 6.66
N PRO A 18 8.79 -21.79 6.11
CA PRO A 18 8.80 -21.58 4.66
C PRO A 18 10.10 -22.19 4.10
N GLU A 19 9.99 -23.13 3.16
CA GLU A 19 11.13 -23.84 2.59
C GLU A 19 11.72 -23.08 1.39
N ASN A 20 12.90 -22.49 1.58
CA ASN A 20 14.06 -22.57 0.68
C ASN A 20 15.32 -22.06 1.41
N GLY A 21 16.44 -22.80 1.26
CA GLY A 21 17.66 -22.76 2.09
C GLY A 21 18.40 -21.41 2.15
N ASP A 22 19.33 -21.16 3.06
CA ASP A 22 20.34 -22.06 3.65
C ASP A 22 20.81 -21.54 5.04
N ARG A 23 21.30 -22.47 5.88
CA ARG A 23 22.02 -22.35 7.17
C ARG A 23 22.00 -21.01 7.96
N HIS A 24 21.40 -21.03 9.16
CA HIS A 24 22.04 -20.72 10.46
C HIS A 24 21.02 -20.74 11.62
N GLU A 25 20.56 -21.92 12.03
CA GLU A 25 19.83 -22.10 13.30
C GLU A 25 20.83 -22.42 14.42
N LYS A 26 21.14 -21.44 15.26
CA LYS A 26 21.54 -21.59 16.66
C LYS A 26 21.51 -20.21 17.33
N ASN A 27 20.66 -20.08 18.36
CA ASN A 27 20.56 -19.00 19.37
C ASN A 27 19.28 -18.14 19.36
N GLU A 28 18.10 -18.76 19.50
CA GLU A 28 16.88 -18.02 19.88
C GLU A 28 16.31 -18.41 21.27
N GLN A 29 17.05 -19.17 22.10
CA GLN A 29 16.53 -19.65 23.40
C GLN A 29 17.09 -18.98 24.67
N GLU A 30 17.77 -17.83 24.60
CA GLU A 30 18.38 -17.20 25.79
C GLU A 30 18.04 -15.69 26.00
N LEU A 31 16.86 -15.20 25.61
CA LEU A 31 16.50 -13.78 25.82
C LEU A 31 15.18 -13.52 26.57
N ASP A 32 14.64 -14.50 27.30
CA ASP A 32 13.44 -14.30 28.15
C ASP A 32 13.74 -13.82 29.58
N GLY A 33 14.95 -13.30 29.83
CA GLY A 33 15.35 -12.71 31.11
C GLY A 33 15.28 -11.18 31.11
N ALA A 34 14.28 -10.62 31.80
CA ALA A 34 14.07 -9.20 32.11
C ALA A 34 13.42 -8.31 31.02
N ARG A 35 12.11 -8.48 30.81
CA ARG A 35 11.26 -7.41 30.27
C ARG A 35 11.22 -6.27 31.29
N LYS A 36 11.79 -5.11 30.94
CA LYS A 36 11.60 -3.87 31.74
C LYS A 36 10.12 -3.51 31.75
N GLU A 37 9.55 -3.29 32.92
CA GLU A 37 8.18 -2.82 33.10
C GLU A 37 8.06 -1.38 32.57
N GLY A 38 7.40 -1.25 31.41
CA GLY A 38 7.13 0.01 30.73
C GLY A 38 6.52 -0.26 29.35
N PRO A 39 5.74 0.68 28.77
CA PRO A 39 5.19 0.52 27.44
C PRO A 39 6.33 0.44 26.40
N GLY A 40 6.22 -0.49 25.46
CA GLY A 40 7.16 -0.60 24.36
C GLY A 40 7.00 0.58 23.41
N GLN A 41 8.07 0.90 22.67
CA GLN A 41 8.05 1.93 21.63
C GLN A 41 8.76 1.41 20.37
N SER A 42 8.24 1.80 19.20
CA SER A 42 8.83 1.48 17.90
C SER A 42 8.65 2.65 16.93
N GLY A 43 9.65 2.86 16.07
CA GLY A 43 9.56 3.80 14.96
C GLY A 43 9.30 3.04 13.66
N LEU A 44 8.37 3.54 12.84
CA LEU A 44 8.11 3.04 11.48
C LEU A 44 8.30 4.19 10.49
N GLU A 45 9.18 4.00 9.51
CA GLU A 45 9.35 4.92 8.40
C GLU A 45 8.66 4.39 7.15
N ASN A 46 7.60 5.08 6.71
CA ASN A 46 6.96 4.85 5.42
C ASN A 46 7.64 5.73 4.36
N ALA A 47 8.46 5.12 3.51
CA ALA A 47 9.17 5.78 2.43
C ALA A 47 8.38 5.74 1.11
N GLY A 48 7.31 6.54 1.03
CA GLY A 48 6.46 6.63 -0.17
C GLY A 48 7.08 7.44 -1.31
N SER A 49 6.56 7.25 -2.53
CA SER A 49 7.04 7.94 -3.75
C SER A 49 6.94 9.47 -3.69
N SER A 50 5.87 10.00 -3.08
CA SER A 50 5.65 11.45 -2.93
C SER A 50 6.24 12.04 -1.64
N GLY A 51 6.82 11.23 -0.76
CA GLY A 51 7.39 11.68 0.51
C GLY A 51 7.52 10.57 1.54
N SER A 52 8.48 10.74 2.46
CA SER A 52 8.70 9.82 3.58
C SER A 52 8.04 10.34 4.87
N ARG A 53 7.49 9.44 5.67
CA ARG A 53 6.83 9.73 6.95
C ARG A 53 7.35 8.81 8.05
N MET A 54 7.74 9.38 9.18
CA MET A 54 8.08 8.63 10.39
C MET A 54 6.91 8.67 11.36
N PHE A 55 6.49 7.48 11.81
CA PHE A 55 5.49 7.28 12.86
C PHE A 55 6.18 6.68 14.08
N VAL A 56 5.83 7.16 15.27
CA VAL A 56 6.25 6.51 16.52
C VAL A 56 5.03 5.83 17.12
N TYR A 57 5.14 4.52 17.35
CA TYR A 57 4.11 3.72 18.00
C TYR A 57 4.53 3.37 19.42
N THR A 58 3.54 3.22 20.29
CA THR A 58 3.70 2.68 21.63
C THR A 58 2.67 1.59 21.87
N TRP A 59 2.97 0.66 22.76
CA TRP A 59 2.04 -0.38 23.15
C TRP A 59 2.17 -0.75 24.61
N ARG A 60 1.05 -1.16 25.20
CA ARG A 60 1.02 -1.75 26.54
C ARG A 60 1.22 -3.25 26.46
N THR A 61 1.83 -3.81 27.50
CA THR A 61 2.14 -5.24 27.52
C THR A 61 0.86 -6.09 27.64
N LYS A 62 0.93 -7.33 27.16
CA LYS A 62 -0.21 -8.26 27.04
C LYS A 62 -0.99 -8.50 28.34
N ALA A 63 -0.37 -8.34 29.51
CA ALA A 63 -1.03 -8.51 30.80
C ALA A 63 -2.10 -7.43 31.07
N GLU A 64 -2.02 -6.29 30.38
CA GLU A 64 -2.92 -5.15 30.52
C GLU A 64 -3.96 -5.07 29.39
N SER A 65 -3.83 -5.91 28.36
CA SER A 65 -4.71 -5.86 27.18
C SER A 65 -5.92 -6.78 27.32
N LEU A 66 -7.10 -6.20 27.14
CA LEU A 66 -8.38 -6.92 27.09
C LEU A 66 -8.55 -7.77 25.82
N SER A 67 -7.75 -7.52 24.78
CA SER A 67 -7.91 -8.14 23.46
C SER A 67 -7.09 -9.41 23.24
N GLY A 68 -6.13 -9.69 24.15
CA GLY A 68 -5.11 -10.72 23.97
C GLY A 68 -4.07 -10.39 22.89
N LEU A 69 -4.11 -9.18 22.32
CA LEU A 69 -3.13 -8.59 21.42
C LEU A 69 -2.44 -7.39 22.10
N GLU A 70 -1.28 -6.99 21.61
CA GLU A 70 -0.69 -5.73 22.07
C GLU A 70 -1.57 -4.57 21.59
N ASP A 71 -1.91 -3.65 22.49
CA ASP A 71 -2.68 -2.45 22.17
C ASP A 71 -1.70 -1.39 21.67
N VAL A 72 -1.48 -1.40 20.36
CA VAL A 72 -0.58 -0.51 19.62
C VAL A 72 -1.33 0.76 19.26
N GLU A 73 -0.77 1.89 19.66
CA GLU A 73 -1.27 3.23 19.33
C GLU A 73 -0.14 4.14 18.84
N ILE A 74 -0.49 5.17 18.07
CA ILE A 74 0.48 6.22 17.73
C ILE A 74 0.81 6.97 19.01
N LEU A 75 2.11 7.13 19.28
CA LEU A 75 2.61 7.92 20.39
C LEU A 75 2.12 9.35 20.24
N LYS A 76 1.58 9.92 21.33
CA LYS A 76 1.13 11.30 21.38
C LYS A 76 2.11 12.14 22.19
N ASP A 77 2.29 13.40 21.78
CA ASP A 77 3.05 14.38 22.54
C ASP A 77 2.27 14.86 23.79
N VAL A 78 2.87 15.75 24.57
CA VAL A 78 2.26 16.32 25.79
C VAL A 78 0.96 17.09 25.53
N SER A 79 0.69 17.47 24.28
CA SER A 79 -0.52 18.17 23.86
C SER A 79 -1.57 17.21 23.27
N GLY A 80 -1.27 15.91 23.22
CA GLY A 80 -2.15 14.90 22.64
C GLY A 80 -2.04 14.76 21.11
N ASN A 81 -1.09 15.44 20.46
CA ASN A 81 -0.92 15.36 19.02
C ASN A 81 -0.09 14.12 18.64
N PRO A 82 -0.40 13.45 17.51
CA PRO A 82 0.38 12.30 17.06
C PRO A 82 1.82 12.69 16.72
N VAL A 83 2.79 11.93 17.23
CA VAL A 83 4.22 12.09 16.94
C VAL A 83 4.52 11.52 15.56
N VAL A 84 4.28 12.35 14.53
CA VAL A 84 4.49 12.02 13.12
C VAL A 84 5.27 13.14 12.45
N LYS A 85 6.21 12.79 11.56
CA LYS A 85 6.97 13.77 10.77
C LYS A 85 7.02 13.36 9.31
N LYS A 86 6.73 14.29 8.40
CA LYS A 86 6.82 14.10 6.94
C LYS A 86 7.99 14.91 6.35
N LYS A 87 8.67 14.33 5.36
CA LYS A 87 9.66 15.00 4.51
C LYS A 87 9.39 14.70 3.03
N THR A 88 9.68 15.66 2.17
CA THR A 88 9.52 15.59 0.72
C THR A 88 10.77 16.15 0.03
N PRO A 89 11.13 15.67 -1.18
CA PRO A 89 10.54 14.54 -1.92
C PRO A 89 10.80 13.17 -1.25
N GLY A 90 10.17 12.11 -1.75
CA GLY A 90 10.33 10.73 -1.22
C GLY A 90 11.68 10.10 -1.56
N LEU A 91 12.01 8.95 -0.94
CA LEU A 91 13.31 8.28 -1.13
C LEU A 91 13.62 7.93 -2.59
N SER A 92 12.60 7.70 -3.42
CA SER A 92 12.81 7.37 -4.83
C SER A 92 13.44 8.50 -5.65
N SER A 93 13.37 9.73 -5.16
CA SER A 93 14.02 10.88 -5.81
C SER A 93 15.56 10.85 -5.77
N PHE A 94 16.15 9.98 -4.94
CA PHE A 94 17.60 9.80 -4.86
C PHE A 94 18.17 8.81 -5.88
N ALA A 95 17.32 8.08 -6.62
CA ALA A 95 17.77 7.31 -7.77
C ALA A 95 18.30 8.26 -8.86
N ASN A 96 19.38 7.85 -9.55
CA ASN A 96 20.03 8.67 -10.57
C ASN A 96 19.01 9.26 -11.57
N LYS A 97 19.20 10.53 -11.97
CA LYS A 97 18.42 11.22 -13.02
C LYS A 97 18.58 10.51 -14.38
N LEU A 98 17.93 9.36 -14.57
CA LEU A 98 17.80 8.70 -15.87
C LEU A 98 16.41 9.02 -16.39
N SER A 99 16.42 9.83 -17.44
CA SER A 99 15.27 10.46 -18.08
C SER A 99 14.43 9.54 -18.96
N ASP A 100 14.63 8.22 -18.93
CA ASP A 100 13.88 7.28 -19.75
C ASP A 100 13.40 6.11 -18.89
N ILE A 101 12.07 6.03 -18.71
CA ILE A 101 11.27 5.16 -17.81
C ILE A 101 11.11 5.72 -16.37
N PRO A 102 10.23 6.70 -16.17
CA PRO A 102 10.29 7.62 -15.04
C PRO A 102 9.41 7.28 -13.82
N ASP A 103 9.05 6.02 -13.59
CA ASP A 103 8.21 5.65 -12.43
C ASP A 103 8.89 4.68 -11.43
N TYR A 104 9.97 3.99 -11.81
CA TYR A 104 10.57 2.96 -10.97
C TYR A 104 12.10 3.01 -10.91
N ILE A 105 12.62 2.88 -9.69
CA ILE A 105 14.05 2.75 -9.40
C ILE A 105 14.51 1.36 -9.83
N SER A 106 15.64 1.27 -10.53
CA SER A 106 16.23 -0.02 -10.89
C SER A 106 16.54 -0.86 -9.64
N ALA A 107 16.49 -2.19 -9.73
CA ALA A 107 16.81 -3.05 -8.58
C ALA A 107 18.20 -2.74 -7.99
N LEU A 108 19.18 -2.47 -8.86
CA LEU A 108 20.53 -2.09 -8.45
C LEU A 108 20.56 -0.76 -7.67
N ASP A 109 19.79 0.23 -8.10
CA ASP A 109 19.71 1.51 -7.38
C ASP A 109 18.94 1.36 -6.07
N GLN A 110 17.90 0.51 -6.01
CA GLN A 110 17.19 0.18 -4.77
C GLN A 110 18.14 -0.46 -3.75
N ASP A 111 18.95 -1.43 -4.19
CA ASP A 111 19.91 -2.12 -3.31
C ASP A 111 20.91 -1.15 -2.70
N LYS A 112 21.46 -0.22 -3.50
CA LYS A 112 22.37 0.82 -3.03
C LYS A 112 21.71 1.78 -2.04
N ILE A 113 20.48 2.21 -2.32
CA ILE A 113 19.71 3.08 -1.42
C ILE A 113 19.52 2.37 -0.08
N TRP A 114 19.07 1.12 -0.09
CA TRP A 114 18.82 0.41 1.15
C TRP A 114 20.10 0.03 1.91
N GLU A 115 21.18 -0.29 1.21
CA GLU A 115 22.50 -0.48 1.84
C GLU A 115 22.92 0.79 2.59
N HIS A 116 22.79 1.95 1.96
CA HIS A 116 23.09 3.23 2.59
C HIS A 116 22.18 3.50 3.80
N VAL A 117 20.86 3.30 3.67
CA VAL A 117 19.90 3.49 4.76
C VAL A 117 20.22 2.60 5.94
N ARG A 118 20.45 1.29 5.71
CA ARG A 118 20.75 0.32 6.78
C ARG A 118 22.06 0.67 7.49
N SER A 119 23.11 1.01 6.74
CA SER A 119 24.39 1.46 7.30
C SER A 119 24.24 2.76 8.11
N HIS A 120 23.51 3.74 7.59
CA HIS A 120 23.28 5.02 8.25
C HIS A 120 22.49 4.86 9.55
N VAL A 121 21.40 4.09 9.53
CA VAL A 121 20.56 3.88 10.72
C VAL A 121 21.35 3.20 11.83
N LYS A 122 22.11 2.14 11.50
CA LYS A 122 22.92 1.40 12.48
C LYS A 122 24.07 2.21 13.07
N SER A 123 24.72 3.07 12.27
CA SER A 123 25.86 3.86 12.72
C SER A 123 25.46 5.12 13.49
N THR A 124 24.29 5.68 13.20
CA THR A 124 23.85 6.97 13.74
C THR A 124 22.97 6.83 14.98
N TYR A 125 22.11 5.82 15.04
CA TYR A 125 21.09 5.66 16.08
C TYR A 125 21.28 4.39 16.91
N LYS A 126 20.72 4.38 18.12
CA LYS A 126 20.76 3.23 19.04
C LYS A 126 19.50 2.36 18.99
N PHE A 127 18.73 2.42 17.90
CA PHE A 127 17.55 1.59 17.72
C PHE A 127 17.94 0.11 17.61
N GLN A 128 17.08 -0.79 18.12
CA GLN A 128 17.20 -2.20 17.81
C GLN A 128 16.84 -2.41 16.33
N PHE A 129 17.86 -2.55 15.48
CA PHE A 129 17.70 -2.54 14.03
C PHE A 129 18.35 -3.78 13.39
N LYS A 130 17.55 -4.56 12.67
CA LYS A 130 18.00 -5.68 11.83
C LYS A 130 18.00 -5.25 10.36
N GLU A 131 18.91 -5.80 9.56
CA GLU A 131 18.97 -5.48 8.11
C GLU A 131 17.62 -5.76 7.42
N SER A 132 16.92 -6.81 7.85
CA SER A 132 15.60 -7.20 7.33
C SER A 132 14.48 -6.21 7.63
N TYR A 133 14.71 -5.16 8.43
CA TYR A 133 13.69 -4.15 8.75
C TYR A 133 13.61 -3.00 7.73
N ALA A 134 14.59 -2.89 6.80
CA ALA A 134 14.57 -1.87 5.75
C ALA A 134 14.71 -2.52 4.37
N TYR A 135 13.58 -2.62 3.69
CA TYR A 135 13.45 -3.18 2.35
C TYR A 135 12.24 -2.59 1.62
N THR A 136 12.20 -2.73 0.29
CA THR A 136 11.02 -2.39 -0.51
C THR A 136 9.95 -3.45 -0.31
N ILE A 137 8.81 -3.11 0.27
CA ILE A 137 7.65 -4.01 0.30
C ILE A 137 7.01 -4.08 -1.09
N SER A 138 6.51 -5.25 -1.45
CA SER A 138 5.68 -5.44 -2.64
C SER A 138 4.31 -4.76 -2.46
N GLY A 139 3.64 -4.42 -3.56
CA GLY A 139 2.28 -3.89 -3.49
C GLY A 139 1.27 -4.89 -2.88
N VAL A 140 1.55 -6.20 -2.94
CA VAL A 140 0.73 -7.22 -2.27
C VAL A 140 0.94 -7.16 -0.75
N GLU A 141 2.18 -7.01 -0.28
CA GLU A 141 2.47 -6.75 1.14
C GLU A 141 1.81 -5.46 1.62
N GLU A 142 1.89 -4.38 0.84
CA GLU A 142 1.23 -3.10 1.16
C GLU A 142 -0.29 -3.29 1.32
N GLY A 143 -0.94 -4.02 0.41
CA GLY A 143 -2.36 -4.35 0.50
C GLY A 143 -2.69 -5.22 1.73
N LEU A 144 -1.86 -6.23 2.02
CA LEU A 144 -2.02 -7.09 3.19
C LEU A 144 -1.90 -6.29 4.50
N PHE A 145 -0.85 -5.48 4.64
CA PHE A 145 -0.62 -4.66 5.84
C PHE A 145 -1.69 -3.60 6.04
N GLY A 146 -2.19 -2.99 4.95
CA GLY A 146 -3.34 -2.09 5.00
C GLY A 146 -4.60 -2.77 5.52
N TRP A 147 -4.92 -3.97 5.01
CA TRP A 147 -6.07 -4.75 5.47
C TRP A 147 -5.95 -5.16 6.95
N ILE A 148 -4.76 -5.59 7.39
CA ILE A 148 -4.48 -5.89 8.81
C ILE A 148 -4.72 -4.64 9.65
N SER A 149 -4.22 -3.48 9.22
CA SER A 149 -4.35 -2.23 9.95
C SER A 149 -5.81 -1.80 10.11
N VAL A 150 -6.60 -1.84 9.03
CA VAL A 150 -8.05 -1.54 9.06
C VAL A 150 -8.76 -2.44 10.07
N ASN A 151 -8.57 -3.75 9.97
CA ASN A 151 -9.29 -4.72 10.81
C ASN A 151 -8.80 -4.73 12.27
N TYR A 152 -7.53 -4.41 12.49
CA TYR A 152 -6.98 -4.20 13.83
C TYR A 152 -7.63 -2.99 14.52
N LEU A 153 -7.65 -1.84 13.83
CA LEU A 153 -8.21 -0.59 14.37
C LEU A 153 -9.72 -0.68 14.61
N LEU A 154 -10.43 -1.40 13.75
CA LEU A 154 -11.87 -1.70 13.93
C LEU A 154 -12.14 -2.79 14.98
N GLY A 155 -11.11 -3.36 15.59
CA GLY A 155 -11.25 -4.36 16.64
C GLY A 155 -11.76 -5.72 16.17
N ARG A 156 -11.72 -6.02 14.86
CA ARG A 156 -12.16 -7.31 14.28
C ARG A 156 -11.29 -8.49 14.74
N PHE A 157 -10.09 -8.19 15.24
CA PHE A 157 -9.20 -9.17 15.85
C PHE A 157 -9.32 -9.24 17.37
N ARG A 158 -10.30 -8.60 18.01
CA ARG A 158 -10.48 -8.70 19.48
C ARG A 158 -11.36 -9.90 19.85
N LEU A 159 -11.17 -10.42 21.05
CA LEU A 159 -12.13 -11.32 21.67
C LEU A 159 -13.24 -10.49 22.32
N LEU A 160 -14.50 -10.94 22.23
CA LEU A 160 -15.61 -10.28 22.89
C LEU A 160 -15.78 -10.81 24.32
N PRO A 161 -16.18 -9.97 25.29
CA PRO A 161 -16.49 -10.43 26.65
C PRO A 161 -17.56 -11.53 26.64
N GLY A 162 -17.24 -12.70 27.19
CA GLY A 162 -18.14 -13.86 27.23
C GLY A 162 -17.90 -14.91 26.13
N ASP A 163 -16.96 -14.67 25.22
CA ASP A 163 -16.57 -15.65 24.21
C ASP A 163 -15.99 -16.92 24.86
N LYS A 164 -16.58 -18.08 24.53
CA LYS A 164 -16.11 -19.41 25.00
C LYS A 164 -15.01 -20.01 24.10
N GLY A 165 -14.44 -19.22 23.19
CA GLY A 165 -13.42 -19.59 22.22
C GLY A 165 -13.20 -18.47 21.19
N PRO A 166 -12.22 -18.58 20.27
CA PRO A 166 -12.00 -17.55 19.25
C PRO A 166 -13.18 -17.54 18.27
N VAL A 167 -14.14 -16.65 18.47
CA VAL A 167 -15.14 -16.34 17.45
C VAL A 167 -14.46 -15.43 16.43
N LYS A 168 -14.28 -15.93 15.20
CA LYS A 168 -13.78 -15.12 14.10
C LYS A 168 -14.84 -14.06 13.78
N GLN A 169 -14.52 -12.80 14.02
CA GLN A 169 -15.41 -11.71 13.62
C GLN A 169 -15.35 -11.51 12.11
N PRO A 170 -16.46 -11.12 11.46
CA PRO A 170 -16.44 -10.64 10.09
C PRO A 170 -15.43 -9.49 9.95
N THR A 171 -14.67 -9.52 8.87
CA THR A 171 -13.66 -8.51 8.55
C THR A 171 -14.16 -7.57 7.45
N ASN A 172 -13.56 -6.41 7.38
CA ASN A 172 -13.85 -5.40 6.37
C ASN A 172 -12.75 -5.37 5.29
N GLY A 173 -13.13 -4.96 4.09
CA GLY A 173 -12.22 -4.74 2.98
C GLY A 173 -11.46 -3.42 3.09
N MET A 174 -10.35 -3.34 2.38
CA MET A 174 -9.48 -2.17 2.32
C MET A 174 -9.22 -1.80 0.85
N LEU A 175 -9.32 -0.51 0.55
CA LEU A 175 -8.89 0.10 -0.69
C LEU A 175 -7.85 1.16 -0.37
N ASP A 176 -6.71 1.14 -1.03
CA ASP A 176 -5.68 2.18 -0.88
C ASP A 176 -5.27 2.69 -2.24
N MET A 177 -5.38 3.99 -2.47
CA MET A 177 -4.89 4.61 -3.70
C MET A 177 -3.73 5.52 -3.33
N GLY A 178 -2.51 5.01 -3.52
CA GLY A 178 -1.28 5.76 -3.31
C GLY A 178 -0.90 6.61 -4.51
N GLY A 179 0.35 7.09 -4.52
CA GLY A 179 0.86 7.89 -5.63
C GLY A 179 1.19 7.07 -6.89
N ALA A 180 1.69 5.84 -6.72
CA ALA A 180 2.19 5.00 -7.81
C ALA A 180 1.28 3.80 -8.13
N SER A 181 0.65 3.21 -7.12
CA SER A 181 -0.23 2.06 -7.24
C SER A 181 -1.53 2.24 -6.46
N MET A 182 -2.48 1.38 -6.77
CA MET A 182 -3.72 1.20 -6.01
C MET A 182 -3.84 -0.25 -5.56
N GLN A 183 -4.26 -0.47 -4.32
CA GLN A 183 -4.43 -1.77 -3.71
C GLN A 183 -5.88 -2.02 -3.33
N ILE A 184 -6.28 -3.29 -3.41
CA ILE A 184 -7.52 -3.82 -2.86
C ILE A 184 -7.19 -5.10 -2.08
N ALA A 185 -7.76 -5.23 -0.89
CA ALA A 185 -7.63 -6.43 -0.08
C ALA A 185 -8.90 -6.71 0.73
N TYR A 186 -9.36 -7.95 0.72
CA TYR A 186 -10.51 -8.40 1.50
C TYR A 186 -10.47 -9.90 1.76
N GLU A 187 -11.18 -10.32 2.81
CA GLU A 187 -11.28 -11.74 3.15
C GLU A 187 -12.19 -12.50 2.19
N VAL A 188 -11.77 -13.70 1.79
CA VAL A 188 -12.54 -14.59 0.91
C VAL A 188 -12.83 -15.92 1.61
N GLN A 189 -14.01 -16.50 1.34
CA GLN A 189 -14.42 -17.78 1.92
C GLN A 189 -13.73 -18.98 1.24
N SER A 190 -13.51 -18.91 -0.07
CA SER A 190 -12.79 -19.93 -0.85
C SER A 190 -11.78 -19.26 -1.79
N THR A 191 -10.68 -19.98 -2.03
CA THR A 191 -9.57 -19.58 -2.92
C THR A 191 -9.40 -20.54 -4.10
N ASP A 192 -10.28 -21.53 -4.27
CA ASP A 192 -10.04 -22.68 -5.15
C ASP A 192 -9.90 -22.30 -6.62
N ASN A 193 -10.55 -21.20 -7.03
CA ASN A 193 -10.54 -20.69 -8.40
C ASN A 193 -9.69 -19.42 -8.57
N LEU A 194 -8.87 -19.07 -7.58
CA LEU A 194 -8.01 -17.90 -7.63
C LEU A 194 -6.55 -18.28 -7.90
N PRO A 195 -5.85 -17.56 -8.80
CA PRO A 195 -4.40 -17.64 -8.90
C PRO A 195 -3.73 -17.39 -7.54
N SER A 196 -2.70 -18.17 -7.21
CA SER A 196 -1.95 -17.99 -5.95
C SER A 196 -1.35 -16.60 -5.79
N SER A 197 -1.06 -15.91 -6.90
CA SER A 197 -0.57 -14.52 -6.92
C SER A 197 -1.59 -13.48 -6.44
N LEU A 198 -2.87 -13.85 -6.30
CA LEU A 198 -3.95 -13.01 -5.79
C LEU A 198 -4.37 -13.40 -4.38
N VAL A 199 -3.75 -14.44 -3.80
CA VAL A 199 -4.12 -14.96 -2.49
C VAL A 199 -3.00 -14.69 -1.51
N SER A 200 -3.35 -14.08 -0.38
CA SER A 200 -2.45 -13.94 0.76
C SER A 200 -3.06 -14.58 2.00
N GLU A 201 -2.23 -15.22 2.81
CA GLU A 201 -2.65 -15.82 4.07
C GLU A 201 -2.09 -15.05 5.26
N PHE A 202 -2.95 -14.80 6.25
CA PHE A 202 -2.57 -14.19 7.51
C PHE A 202 -3.02 -15.09 8.66
N SER A 203 -2.12 -15.37 9.59
CA SER A 203 -2.38 -16.21 10.76
C SER A 203 -2.19 -15.37 12.02
N LEU A 204 -3.24 -15.27 12.83
CA LEU A 204 -3.21 -14.62 14.13
C LEU A 204 -3.15 -15.67 15.23
N THR A 205 -1.97 -15.81 15.83
CA THR A 205 -1.75 -16.72 16.95
C THR A 205 -2.06 -16.04 18.28
N ARG A 206 -2.96 -16.64 19.07
CA ARG A 206 -3.24 -16.20 20.45
C ARG A 206 -2.66 -17.22 21.44
N ASN A 207 -1.63 -16.80 22.16
CA ASN A 207 -0.90 -17.68 23.09
C ASN A 207 -1.76 -18.24 24.23
N TRP A 208 -2.83 -17.55 24.65
CA TRP A 208 -3.65 -17.98 25.80
C TRP A 208 -4.58 -19.16 25.49
N PHE A 209 -5.02 -19.29 24.24
CA PHE A 209 -5.96 -20.33 23.82
C PHE A 209 -5.29 -21.43 22.97
N SER A 210 -4.01 -21.28 22.62
CA SER A 210 -3.35 -22.14 21.62
C SER A 210 -4.14 -22.24 20.31
N THR A 211 -4.87 -21.19 19.96
CA THR A 211 -5.69 -21.12 18.75
C THR A 211 -5.00 -20.25 17.71
N ASN A 212 -4.84 -20.79 16.51
CA ASN A 212 -4.37 -20.03 15.36
C ASN A 212 -5.57 -19.66 14.49
N GLN A 213 -5.90 -18.36 14.42
CA GLN A 213 -6.95 -17.87 13.55
C GLN A 213 -6.37 -17.54 12.18
N ARG A 214 -6.77 -18.29 11.16
CA ARG A 214 -6.33 -18.09 9.77
C ARG A 214 -7.31 -17.23 8.98
N TYR A 215 -6.77 -16.37 8.13
CA TYR A 215 -7.48 -15.53 7.18
C TYR A 215 -6.88 -15.76 5.80
N LYS A 216 -7.76 -15.99 4.82
CA LYS A 216 -7.41 -16.06 3.40
C LYS A 216 -7.95 -14.81 2.75
N LEU A 217 -7.09 -14.11 2.04
CA LEU A 217 -7.39 -12.79 1.51
C LEU A 217 -7.22 -12.81 0.00
N TYR A 218 -8.16 -12.21 -0.71
CA TYR A 218 -7.88 -11.68 -2.04
C TYR A 218 -7.07 -10.40 -1.87
N VAL A 219 -5.90 -10.32 -2.50
CA VAL A 219 -5.06 -9.13 -2.48
C VAL A 219 -4.57 -8.84 -3.89
N LYS A 220 -4.82 -7.61 -4.36
CA LYS A 220 -4.30 -7.14 -5.64
C LYS A 220 -3.72 -5.75 -5.53
N SER A 221 -2.53 -5.59 -6.10
CA SER A 221 -1.91 -4.30 -6.38
C SER A 221 -1.94 -4.01 -7.89
N TYR A 222 -2.46 -2.83 -8.24
CA TYR A 222 -2.51 -2.29 -9.58
C TYR A 222 -1.42 -1.23 -9.73
N LEU A 223 -0.26 -1.66 -10.24
CA LEU A 223 0.85 -0.77 -10.54
C LEU A 223 0.47 0.23 -11.63
N GLY A 224 0.81 1.51 -11.47
CA GLY A 224 0.46 2.58 -12.41
C GLY A 224 -0.97 3.11 -12.26
N TYR A 225 -1.75 2.58 -11.32
CA TYR A 225 -3.11 3.04 -11.01
C TYR A 225 -3.17 3.90 -9.74
N GLY A 226 -2.03 4.26 -9.15
CA GLY A 226 -1.98 5.33 -8.16
C GLY A 226 -2.19 6.69 -8.81
N MET A 227 -2.63 7.69 -8.05
CA MET A 227 -3.11 8.97 -8.59
C MET A 227 -2.09 9.66 -9.50
N ASN A 228 -0.81 9.75 -9.10
CA ASN A 228 0.20 10.47 -9.88
C ASN A 228 0.60 9.69 -11.15
N ALA A 229 0.81 8.38 -11.02
CA ALA A 229 1.16 7.52 -12.15
C ALA A 229 0.03 7.43 -13.17
N PHE A 230 -1.22 7.29 -12.70
CA PHE A 230 -2.39 7.23 -13.58
C PHE A 230 -2.62 8.56 -14.29
N ARG A 231 -2.47 9.69 -13.59
CA ARG A 231 -2.54 11.03 -14.19
C ARG A 231 -1.49 11.21 -15.29
N ARG A 232 -0.25 10.78 -15.06
CA ARG A 232 0.81 10.83 -16.08
C ARG A 232 0.44 10.04 -17.32
N ARG A 233 -0.01 8.79 -17.13
CA ARG A 233 -0.49 7.92 -18.21
C ARG A 233 -1.66 8.55 -18.98
N TYR A 234 -2.56 9.24 -18.28
CA TYR A 234 -3.67 9.98 -18.89
C TYR A 234 -3.18 11.17 -19.74
N GLU A 235 -2.23 11.95 -19.24
CA GLU A 235 -1.63 13.08 -19.98
C GLU A 235 -0.90 12.59 -21.24
N GLU A 236 -0.17 11.48 -21.17
CA GLU A 236 0.47 10.81 -22.31
C GLU A 236 -0.57 10.34 -23.34
N TYR A 237 -1.65 9.70 -22.88
CA TYR A 237 -2.75 9.25 -23.75
C TYR A 237 -3.43 10.40 -24.51
N LEU A 238 -3.73 11.51 -23.82
CA LEU A 238 -4.29 12.70 -24.47
C LEU A 238 -3.33 13.26 -25.52
N PHE A 239 -2.02 13.27 -25.22
CA PHE A 239 -1.02 13.73 -26.17
C PHE A 239 -0.92 12.79 -27.39
N GLU A 240 -1.10 11.48 -27.24
CA GLU A 240 -1.12 10.58 -28.39
C GLU A 240 -2.35 10.75 -29.27
N MET A 241 -3.52 11.00 -28.68
CA MET A 241 -4.77 11.23 -29.44
C MET A 241 -4.81 12.59 -30.13
N PHE A 242 -4.32 13.65 -29.48
CA PHE A 242 -4.47 15.03 -29.94
C PHE A 242 -3.16 15.71 -30.36
N GLY A 243 -2.01 15.08 -30.12
CA GLY A 243 -0.69 15.59 -30.47
C GLY A 243 -0.42 15.49 -31.98
N ILE A 244 -0.20 16.64 -32.58
CA ILE A 244 0.05 16.91 -34.02
C ILE A 244 0.93 15.83 -34.71
N ASN A 245 0.57 15.48 -35.95
CA ASN A 245 1.07 14.42 -36.85
C ASN A 245 2.59 14.27 -37.10
N ASN A 246 3.49 15.02 -36.43
CA ASN A 246 4.92 14.99 -36.73
C ASN A 246 5.74 14.24 -35.65
N SER A 247 6.23 13.05 -35.99
CA SER A 247 6.84 12.06 -35.07
C SER A 247 8.07 12.57 -34.31
N LYS A 248 8.89 13.44 -34.92
CA LYS A 248 10.08 14.04 -34.26
C LYS A 248 9.73 15.10 -33.21
N GLN A 249 8.66 15.88 -33.43
CA GLN A 249 8.15 16.82 -32.42
C GLN A 249 7.38 16.09 -31.31
N LYS A 250 6.76 14.95 -31.62
CA LYS A 250 6.05 14.09 -30.65
C LYS A 250 6.97 13.63 -29.51
N ALA A 251 8.14 13.06 -29.82
CA ALA A 251 9.08 12.57 -28.80
C ALA A 251 9.70 13.67 -27.91
N SER A 252 10.16 14.78 -28.52
CA SER A 252 10.74 15.91 -27.77
C SER A 252 9.73 16.62 -26.86
N ARG A 253 8.45 16.64 -27.23
CA ARG A 253 7.37 17.23 -26.42
C ARG A 253 6.92 16.32 -25.28
N ILE A 254 6.93 14.99 -25.44
CA ILE A 254 6.66 14.03 -24.34
C ILE A 254 7.67 14.26 -23.21
N GLU A 255 8.96 14.37 -23.53
CA GLU A 255 10.00 14.60 -22.54
C GLU A 255 9.82 15.93 -21.80
N LEU A 256 9.34 16.98 -22.49
CA LEU A 256 9.09 18.30 -21.90
C LEU A 256 7.84 18.32 -21.00
N LEU A 257 6.74 17.70 -21.42
CA LEU A 257 5.50 17.59 -20.63
C LEU A 257 5.73 16.76 -19.36
N VAL A 258 6.45 15.65 -19.49
CA VAL A 258 6.92 14.83 -18.36
C VAL A 258 7.73 15.68 -17.36
N LYS A 259 8.64 16.53 -17.86
CA LYS A 259 9.43 17.41 -16.98
C LYS A 259 8.59 18.52 -16.34
N MET A 260 7.53 19.01 -17.00
CA MET A 260 6.59 20.00 -16.46
C MET A 260 5.57 19.39 -15.46
N ALA A 261 5.13 18.15 -15.66
CA ALA A 261 4.23 17.47 -14.74
C ALA A 261 4.95 17.06 -13.44
N THR A 262 6.26 16.77 -13.52
CA THR A 262 7.09 16.38 -12.37
C THR A 262 7.65 17.57 -11.59
N GLN A 263 7.67 18.76 -12.18
CA GLN A 263 8.13 19.99 -11.52
C GLN A 263 7.03 21.05 -11.67
N HIS A 264 6.39 21.46 -10.56
CA HIS A 264 5.41 22.56 -10.53
C HIS A 264 6.03 23.95 -10.84
N THR A 265 6.94 24.03 -11.81
CA THR A 265 7.64 25.23 -12.24
C THR A 265 7.63 25.32 -13.77
N PRO A 266 7.35 26.49 -14.35
CA PRO A 266 7.45 26.68 -15.79
C PRO A 266 8.90 26.46 -16.24
N LEU A 267 9.15 25.44 -17.05
CA LEU A 267 10.47 25.22 -17.64
C LEU A 267 10.74 26.28 -18.72
N ARG A 268 11.75 27.13 -18.51
CA ARG A 268 12.40 27.89 -19.58
C ARG A 268 13.53 27.03 -20.16
N LEU A 269 13.31 26.47 -21.35
CA LEU A 269 14.36 25.81 -22.12
C LEU A 269 15.21 26.87 -22.83
N ASN A 270 16.45 27.07 -22.39
CA ASN A 270 17.47 27.72 -23.22
C ASN A 270 18.20 26.62 -24.00
N SER A 271 17.98 26.57 -25.32
CA SER A 271 18.69 25.66 -26.21
C SER A 271 20.18 26.03 -26.22
N LYS A 272 21.05 25.11 -25.80
CA LYS A 272 22.47 25.11 -26.14
C LYS A 272 22.66 24.19 -27.34
N ASP A 273 22.18 24.60 -28.51
CA ASP A 273 22.75 24.09 -29.74
C ASP A 273 22.58 25.12 -30.86
N GLY A 274 23.67 25.40 -31.57
CA GLY A 274 23.84 26.49 -32.51
C GLY A 274 23.15 26.29 -33.85
N SER A 275 21.89 25.84 -33.85
CA SER A 275 21.05 25.78 -35.04
C SER A 275 19.88 26.75 -34.91
N ASN A 276 19.82 27.72 -35.81
CA ASN A 276 18.76 28.74 -35.93
C ASN A 276 17.43 28.11 -36.37
N HIS A 277 16.82 27.30 -35.50
CA HIS A 277 15.40 27.03 -35.53
C HIS A 277 14.77 27.65 -34.29
N ASN A 278 14.32 28.89 -34.44
CA ASN A 278 13.34 29.51 -33.54
C ASN A 278 11.99 28.80 -33.71
N GLN A 279 11.90 27.52 -33.36
CA GLN A 279 10.61 26.92 -33.03
C GLN A 279 10.27 27.40 -31.62
N ILE A 280 9.59 28.54 -31.57
CA ILE A 280 8.78 28.90 -30.41
C ILE A 280 7.78 27.74 -30.28
N LEU A 281 8.06 26.81 -29.37
CA LEU A 281 7.08 25.82 -28.97
C LEU A 281 6.00 26.61 -28.25
N ASP A 282 4.89 26.90 -28.93
CA ASP A 282 3.70 27.39 -28.26
C ASP A 282 3.41 26.41 -27.12
N PRO A 283 3.38 26.87 -25.85
CA PRO A 283 2.95 26.03 -24.75
C PRO A 283 1.60 25.47 -25.16
N ILE A 284 1.46 24.14 -25.18
CA ILE A 284 0.12 23.57 -25.22
C ILE A 284 -0.54 24.06 -23.94
N LEU A 285 -1.33 25.11 -24.06
CA LEU A 285 -2.20 25.56 -22.99
C LEU A 285 -3.27 24.47 -22.91
N ASN A 286 -3.00 23.45 -22.09
CA ASN A 286 -4.00 22.47 -21.70
C ASN A 286 -5.07 23.22 -20.91
N ALA A 287 -6.02 23.85 -21.61
CA ALA A 287 -7.18 24.45 -21.01
C ALA A 287 -8.11 23.33 -20.57
N GLY A 288 -8.18 23.09 -19.27
CA GLY A 288 -9.16 22.15 -18.70
C GLY A 288 -10.57 22.60 -19.08
N THR A 289 -11.37 21.68 -19.61
CA THR A 289 -12.73 21.98 -20.08
C THR A 289 -13.80 21.82 -19.00
N GLY A 290 -13.44 21.32 -17.80
CA GLY A 290 -14.38 21.04 -16.71
C GLY A 290 -15.47 19.99 -17.06
N ASN A 291 -15.27 19.18 -18.10
CA ASN A 291 -16.31 18.28 -18.61
C ASN A 291 -16.10 16.86 -18.07
N MET A 292 -16.93 16.46 -17.10
CA MET A 292 -16.81 15.17 -16.41
C MET A 292 -17.10 13.97 -17.32
N ASP A 293 -18.12 14.04 -18.17
CA ASP A 293 -18.45 12.95 -19.09
C ASP A 293 -17.31 12.66 -20.06
N LYS A 294 -16.71 13.71 -20.63
CA LYS A 294 -15.54 13.60 -21.50
C LYS A 294 -14.31 13.10 -20.74
N CYS A 295 -14.15 13.49 -19.48
CA CYS A 295 -13.10 12.96 -18.61
C CYS A 295 -13.26 11.44 -18.46
N MET A 296 -14.45 10.97 -18.09
CA MET A 296 -14.75 9.55 -17.91
C MET A 296 -14.57 8.74 -19.20
N GLN A 297 -15.04 9.25 -20.35
CA GLN A 297 -14.85 8.62 -21.66
C GLN A 297 -13.37 8.47 -22.04
N ASN A 298 -12.50 9.40 -21.63
CA ASN A 298 -11.06 9.32 -21.87
C ASN A 298 -10.33 8.43 -20.85
N VAL A 299 -10.90 8.25 -19.65
CA VAL A 299 -10.34 7.41 -18.58
C VAL A 299 -10.66 5.93 -18.80
N GLU A 300 -11.87 5.61 -19.23
CA GLU A 300 -12.36 4.24 -19.38
C GLU A 300 -11.43 3.33 -20.23
N PRO A 301 -10.90 3.76 -21.39
CA PRO A 301 -9.96 2.96 -22.16
C PRO A 301 -8.67 2.61 -21.41
N LEU A 302 -8.23 3.45 -20.47
CA LEU A 302 -7.01 3.24 -19.70
C LEU A 302 -7.15 2.18 -18.61
N LEU A 303 -8.39 1.82 -18.24
CA LEU A 303 -8.70 0.75 -17.27
C LEU A 303 -8.59 -0.66 -17.86
N ASN A 304 -8.53 -0.77 -19.20
CA ASN A 304 -8.37 -2.01 -19.94
C ASN A 304 -9.38 -3.12 -19.54
N LEU A 305 -10.67 -2.78 -19.51
CA LEU A 305 -11.76 -3.70 -19.09
C LEU A 305 -12.28 -4.60 -20.22
N ASN A 306 -11.70 -4.51 -21.42
CA ASN A 306 -12.29 -5.06 -22.65
C ASN A 306 -11.86 -6.50 -22.98
N GLN A 307 -11.16 -7.21 -22.10
CA GLN A 307 -10.75 -8.61 -22.33
C GLN A 307 -11.35 -9.54 -21.29
N SER A 308 -11.38 -10.83 -21.60
CA SER A 308 -11.93 -11.86 -20.70
C SER A 308 -10.88 -12.36 -19.71
N CYS A 309 -11.31 -12.62 -18.49
CA CYS A 309 -10.57 -13.36 -17.47
C CYS A 309 -11.36 -14.61 -17.05
N SER A 310 -10.72 -15.53 -16.36
CA SER A 310 -11.37 -16.71 -15.80
C SER A 310 -10.81 -17.02 -14.40
N PRO A 311 -11.69 -17.24 -13.40
CA PRO A 311 -13.15 -17.06 -13.44
C PRO A 311 -13.58 -15.59 -13.57
N LEU A 312 -14.85 -15.36 -13.88
CA LEU A 312 -15.49 -14.04 -13.82
C LEU A 312 -15.93 -13.70 -12.37
N PRO A 313 -16.10 -12.41 -12.02
CA PRO A 313 -15.89 -11.21 -12.85
C PRO A 313 -14.43 -10.74 -12.95
N CYS A 314 -14.20 -9.85 -13.91
CA CYS A 314 -12.90 -9.22 -14.14
C CYS A 314 -12.89 -7.78 -13.62
N ALA A 315 -11.75 -7.39 -13.07
CA ALA A 315 -11.43 -6.02 -12.72
C ALA A 315 -10.43 -5.42 -13.72
N ILE A 316 -9.79 -4.31 -13.33
CA ILE A 316 -8.79 -3.58 -14.10
C ILE A 316 -7.73 -4.53 -14.70
N ASN A 317 -7.33 -4.27 -15.95
CA ASN A 317 -6.39 -5.13 -16.70
C ASN A 317 -6.83 -6.60 -16.78
N ASN A 318 -8.13 -6.87 -16.74
CA ASN A 318 -8.72 -8.21 -16.88
C ASN A 318 -8.20 -9.18 -15.80
N VAL A 319 -7.95 -8.66 -14.60
CA VAL A 319 -7.57 -9.47 -13.45
C VAL A 319 -8.82 -10.05 -12.83
N VAL A 320 -8.85 -11.36 -12.60
CA VAL A 320 -9.95 -11.99 -11.86
C VAL A 320 -10.11 -11.35 -10.49
N GLN A 321 -11.34 -11.03 -10.12
CA GLN A 321 -11.70 -10.50 -8.81
C GLN A 321 -13.04 -11.09 -8.40
N LEU A 322 -13.07 -11.88 -7.32
CA LEU A 322 -14.33 -12.43 -6.83
C LEU A 322 -15.18 -11.32 -6.24
N ASP A 323 -16.49 -11.32 -6.48
CA ASP A 323 -17.36 -10.36 -5.83
C ASP A 323 -17.28 -10.54 -4.30
N PRO A 324 -16.91 -9.49 -3.54
CA PRO A 324 -17.05 -9.53 -2.09
C PRO A 324 -18.53 -9.62 -1.72
N ASP A 325 -18.81 -10.09 -0.51
CA ASP A 325 -20.19 -10.05 0.01
C ASP A 325 -20.58 -8.61 0.35
N PHE A 326 -21.08 -7.90 -0.66
CA PHE A 326 -21.50 -6.50 -0.56
C PHE A 326 -22.59 -6.25 0.49
N ASN A 327 -23.27 -7.27 1.00
CA ASN A 327 -24.29 -7.11 2.05
C ASN A 327 -23.69 -7.07 3.46
N SER A 328 -22.57 -7.76 3.69
CA SER A 328 -21.99 -7.95 5.01
C SER A 328 -20.62 -7.31 5.20
N MET A 329 -19.91 -7.04 4.09
CA MET A 329 -18.56 -6.49 4.10
C MET A 329 -18.57 -5.00 3.74
N GLU A 330 -18.03 -4.19 4.65
CA GLU A 330 -17.73 -2.79 4.37
C GLU A 330 -16.32 -2.64 3.79
N PHE A 331 -16.11 -1.60 2.98
CA PHE A 331 -14.78 -1.23 2.48
C PHE A 331 -14.34 0.14 3.00
N TYR A 332 -13.07 0.22 3.41
CA TYR A 332 -12.45 1.45 3.89
C TYR A 332 -11.45 1.95 2.86
N GLY A 333 -11.74 3.13 2.28
CA GLY A 333 -10.87 3.81 1.32
C GLY A 333 -9.85 4.70 2.02
N LEU A 334 -8.57 4.42 1.78
CA LEU A 334 -7.42 5.12 2.33
C LEU A 334 -6.77 6.05 1.28
N SER A 335 -5.88 6.92 1.74
CA SER A 335 -5.08 7.80 0.90
C SER A 335 -5.92 8.64 -0.06
N GLU A 336 -5.75 8.53 -1.38
CA GLU A 336 -6.44 9.39 -2.35
C GLU A 336 -7.97 9.19 -2.39
N PHE A 337 -8.48 8.03 -1.93
CA PHE A 337 -9.92 7.87 -1.69
C PHE A 337 -10.42 8.83 -0.59
N TYR A 338 -9.60 9.12 0.41
CA TYR A 338 -9.90 10.08 1.47
C TYR A 338 -9.63 11.53 1.02
N TYR A 339 -8.43 11.82 0.50
CA TYR A 339 -8.02 13.19 0.16
C TYR A 339 -8.87 13.80 -0.97
N THR A 340 -9.36 13.00 -1.91
CA THR A 340 -10.28 13.47 -2.95
C THR A 340 -11.60 13.97 -2.35
N LEU A 341 -12.17 13.21 -1.40
CA LEU A 341 -13.41 13.61 -0.72
C LEU A 341 -13.20 14.82 0.20
N GLU A 342 -12.07 14.88 0.89
CA GLU A 342 -11.66 16.03 1.69
C GLU A 342 -11.55 17.30 0.83
N THR A 343 -10.94 17.20 -0.35
CA THR A 343 -10.82 18.31 -1.33
C THR A 343 -12.19 18.80 -1.79
N LEU A 344 -13.15 17.89 -1.98
CA LEU A 344 -14.54 18.21 -2.28
C LEU A 344 -15.32 18.74 -1.06
N LYS A 345 -14.65 18.93 0.10
CA LYS A 345 -15.23 19.32 1.39
C LYS A 345 -16.34 18.38 1.85
N MET A 346 -16.24 17.10 1.46
CA MET A 346 -17.08 16.02 1.96
C MET A 346 -16.36 15.41 3.16
N ILE A 347 -16.46 16.07 4.33
CA ILE A 347 -15.61 15.78 5.49
C ILE A 347 -16.02 14.45 6.16
N PRO A 348 -15.11 13.47 6.28
CA PRO A 348 -15.41 12.17 6.86
C PRO A 348 -15.78 12.17 8.36
N PRO A 349 -16.47 11.13 8.87
CA PRO A 349 -16.86 9.90 8.17
C PRO A 349 -18.02 10.13 7.19
N VAL A 350 -17.74 10.10 5.89
CA VAL A 350 -18.76 10.18 4.84
C VAL A 350 -18.84 8.81 4.23
N GLN A 351 -20.01 8.19 4.33
CA GLN A 351 -20.32 7.02 3.53
C GLN A 351 -20.30 7.45 2.06
N TYR A 352 -19.40 6.85 1.28
CA TYR A 352 -19.28 7.17 -0.14
C TYR A 352 -20.62 6.95 -0.86
N ASN A 353 -21.06 7.95 -1.63
CA ASN A 353 -22.23 7.86 -2.48
C ASN A 353 -21.90 8.42 -3.85
N TYR A 354 -21.90 7.55 -4.87
CA TYR A 354 -21.48 7.88 -6.24
C TYR A 354 -22.19 9.13 -6.78
N SER A 355 -23.52 9.18 -6.72
CA SER A 355 -24.30 10.30 -7.26
C SER A 355 -24.04 11.62 -6.54
N SER A 356 -23.82 11.58 -5.22
CA SER A 356 -23.52 12.77 -4.42
C SER A 356 -22.12 13.31 -4.72
N VAL A 357 -21.14 12.42 -4.86
CA VAL A 357 -19.77 12.78 -5.23
C VAL A 357 -19.71 13.36 -6.64
N LEU A 358 -20.37 12.70 -7.61
CA LEU A 358 -20.43 13.16 -9.00
C LEU A 358 -21.01 14.58 -9.10
N ARG A 359 -22.15 14.82 -8.45
CA ARG A 359 -22.76 16.15 -8.37
C ARG A 359 -21.82 17.18 -7.75
N LYS A 360 -21.06 16.79 -6.73
CA LYS A 360 -20.13 17.70 -6.05
C LYS A 360 -18.96 18.09 -6.97
N ILE A 361 -18.47 17.15 -7.78
CA ILE A 361 -17.44 17.39 -8.80
C ILE A 361 -17.95 18.40 -9.83
N GLU A 362 -19.13 18.16 -10.41
CA GLU A 362 -19.75 19.02 -11.43
C GLU A 362 -20.03 20.46 -10.98
N VAL A 363 -20.25 20.69 -9.68
CA VAL A 363 -20.45 22.03 -9.12
C VAL A 363 -19.13 22.72 -8.81
N SER A 364 -18.05 21.95 -8.58
CA SER A 364 -16.77 22.49 -8.11
C SER A 364 -15.81 22.85 -9.25
N PHE A 365 -16.01 22.28 -10.44
CA PHE A 365 -15.16 22.42 -11.63
C PHE A 365 -16.03 22.56 -12.87
#